data_AF-A0A843VEQ6-F1
#
_entry.id   AF-A0A843VEQ6-F1
#
_cell.length_a   1.000
_cell.length_b   1.000
_cell.length_c   1.000
_cell.angle_alpha   90.00
_cell.angle_beta   90.00
_cell.angle_gamma   90.00
#
_symmetry.space_group_name_H-M   'P 1'
#
loop_
_entity.id
_entity.type
_entity.pdbx_description
1 polymer ?
#
loop_
_entity_poly.entity_id
_entity_poly.type
_entity_poly.pdbx_seq_one_letter_code
_entity_poly.pdbx_strand_id
1 'polypeptide(L)' 'MTSGEAGGGGILRDHEGNMCWAFAQAYHYLNSSLAAEALALRDGLSICCSKGITEVLVETDSLNLL' A
#
# COMPACT_ATOMS: atom_id res chain seq x y z
N MET A 1 13.95 23.42 7.42
CA MET A 1 13.93 21.96 7.21
C MET A 1 12.66 21.66 6.45
N THR A 2 12.74 21.35 5.16
CA THR A 2 11.55 20.97 4.38
C THR A 2 11.08 19.61 4.86
N SER A 3 9.87 19.56 5.43
CA SER A 3 9.25 18.29 5.82
C SER A 3 8.82 17.60 4.53
N GLY A 4 9.33 16.39 4.28
CA GLY A 4 8.96 15.62 3.09
C GLY A 4 7.50 15.21 3.13
N GLU A 5 6.83 15.27 1.99
CA GLU A 5 5.46 14.80 1.82
C GLU A 5 5.48 13.64 0.81
N ALA A 6 4.86 12.53 1.19
CA ALA A 6 4.66 11.39 0.30
C ALA A 6 3.22 10.89 0.42
N GLY A 7 2.81 10.08 -0.54
CA GLY A 7 1.54 9.39 -0.51
C GLY A 7 1.71 7.95 -0.95
N GLY A 8 0.76 7.11 -0.60
CA GLY A 8 0.68 5.74 -1.05
C GLY A 8 -0.77 5.27 -1.07
N GLY A 9 -1.00 4.08 -1.61
CA GLY A 9 -2.35 3.53 -1.70
C GLY A 9 -2.31 2.10 -2.20
N GLY A 10 -3.50 1.53 -2.35
CA GLY A 10 -3.63 0.16 -2.83
C GLY A 10 -5.06 -0.17 -3.21
N ILE A 11 -5.19 -1.20 -4.04
CA ILE A 11 -6.47 -1.73 -4.51
C ILE A 11 -6.50 -3.20 -4.13
N LEU A 12 -7.54 -3.61 -3.40
CA LEU A 12 -7.84 -5.01 -3.17
C LEU A 12 -8.79 -5.50 -4.26
N ARG A 13 -8.38 -6.53 -4.97
CA ARG A 13 -9.21 -7.23 -5.94
C ARG A 13 -9.53 -8.64 -5.47
N ASP A 14 -10.68 -9.16 -5.88
CA ASP A 14 -10.94 -10.59 -5.80
C ASP A 14 -10.24 -11.36 -6.93
N HIS A 15 -10.37 -12.68 -6.91
CA HIS A 15 -9.81 -13.59 -7.90
C HIS A 15 -10.37 -13.41 -9.33
N GLU A 16 -11.51 -12.74 -9.49
CA GLU A 16 -12.09 -12.40 -10.80
C GLU A 16 -11.60 -11.04 -11.31
N GLY A 17 -10.79 -10.33 -10.50
CA GLY A 17 -10.25 -9.02 -10.82
C GLY A 17 -11.17 -7.86 -10.42
N ASN A 18 -12.30 -8.12 -9.75
CA ASN A 18 -13.20 -7.05 -9.32
C ASN A 18 -12.58 -6.28 -8.15
N MET A 19 -12.68 -4.96 -8.17
CA MET A 19 -12.24 -4.13 -7.05
C MET A 19 -13.20 -4.28 -5.87
N CYS A 20 -12.74 -4.92 -4.80
CA CYS A 20 -13.50 -5.04 -3.55
C CYS A 20 -13.30 -3.82 -2.66
N TRP A 21 -12.10 -3.21 -2.69
CA TRP A 21 -11.74 -2.11 -1.81
C TRP A 21 -10.53 -1.32 -2.34
N ALA A 22 -10.39 -0.06 -1.93
CA ALA A 22 -9.23 0.78 -2.26
C ALA A 22 -8.96 1.83 -1.18
N PHE A 23 -7.72 2.32 -1.12
CA PHE A 23 -7.32 3.42 -0.26
C PHE A 23 -6.23 4.30 -0.84
N ALA A 24 -6.14 5.48 -0.26
CA ALA A 24 -5.01 6.39 -0.39
C ALA A 24 -4.67 6.94 1.01
N GLN A 25 -3.38 7.09 1.29
CA GLN A 25 -2.87 7.57 2.57
C GLN A 25 -1.77 8.60 2.32
N ALA A 26 -1.83 9.71 3.06
CA ALA A 26 -0.74 10.68 3.12
C ALA A 26 0.28 10.27 4.19
N TYR A 27 1.56 10.39 3.86
CA TYR A 27 2.70 10.16 4.74
C TYR A 27 3.49 11.46 4.90
N HIS A 28 3.30 12.10 6.04
CA HIS A 28 4.01 13.33 6.40
C HIS A 28 5.42 13.02 6.92
N TYR A 29 6.34 13.96 6.75
CA TYR A 29 7.74 13.86 7.17
C TYR A 29 8.50 12.70 6.51
N LEU A 30 8.14 12.34 5.29
CA LEU A 30 8.74 11.23 4.54
C LEU A 30 9.39 11.70 3.25
N ASN A 31 10.69 11.46 3.10
CA ASN A 31 11.49 11.88 1.93
C ASN A 31 11.93 10.71 1.02
N SER A 32 11.48 9.48 1.30
CA SER A 32 11.88 8.28 0.56
C SER A 32 10.68 7.67 -0.14
N SER A 33 10.75 7.57 -1.47
CA SER A 33 9.74 6.90 -2.28
C SER A 33 9.64 5.41 -1.92
N LEU A 34 10.77 4.71 -1.76
CA LEU A 34 10.77 3.31 -1.34
C LEU A 34 10.12 3.14 0.04
N ALA A 35 10.32 4.07 0.96
CA ALA A 35 9.64 4.04 2.25
C ALA A 35 8.12 4.28 2.10
N ALA A 36 7.69 5.18 1.21
CA ALA A 36 6.27 5.41 0.95
C ALA A 36 5.59 4.15 0.38
N GLU A 37 6.22 3.49 -0.58
CA GLU A 37 5.75 2.22 -1.15
C GLU A 37 5.67 1.11 -0.09
N ALA A 38 6.69 0.98 0.76
CA ALA A 38 6.69 -0.01 1.85
C ALA A 38 5.59 0.27 2.89
N LEU A 39 5.33 1.54 3.21
CA LEU A 39 4.23 1.93 4.10
C LEU A 39 2.87 1.63 3.47
N ALA A 40 2.69 1.92 2.17
CA ALA A 40 1.47 1.60 1.43
C ALA A 40 1.20 0.10 1.46
N LEU A 41 2.22 -0.73 1.20
CA LEU A 41 2.10 -2.19 1.28
C LEU A 41 1.71 -2.65 2.69
N ARG A 42 2.40 -2.16 3.72
CA ARG A 42 2.08 -2.49 5.12
C ARG A 42 0.64 -2.12 5.48
N ASP A 43 0.19 -0.94 5.08
CA ASP A 43 -1.16 -0.45 5.39
C ASP A 43 -2.20 -1.31 4.65
N GLY A 44 -1.97 -1.63 3.38
CA GLY A 44 -2.82 -2.53 2.60
C GLY A 44 -2.93 -3.94 3.20
N LEU A 45 -1.80 -4.54 3.60
CA LEU A 45 -1.78 -5.85 4.26
C LEU A 45 -2.47 -5.83 5.63
N SER A 46 -2.24 -4.78 6.42
CA SER A 46 -2.91 -4.60 7.72
C SER A 46 -4.43 -4.55 7.56
N ILE A 47 -4.90 -3.89 6.51
CA ILE A 47 -6.33 -3.83 6.18
C ILE A 47 -6.86 -5.19 5.74
N CYS A 48 -6.13 -5.94 4.92
CA CYS A 48 -6.48 -7.31 4.56
C CYS A 48 -6.61 -8.19 5.82
N CYS A 49 -5.62 -8.16 6.71
CA CYS A 49 -5.64 -8.89 7.97
C CYS A 49 -6.86 -8.50 8.84
N SER A 50 -7.16 -7.21 8.97
CA SER A 50 -8.34 -6.73 9.72
C SER A 50 -9.68 -7.21 9.14
N LYS A 51 -9.70 -7.55 7.84
CA LYS A 51 -10.86 -8.10 7.13
C LYS A 51 -10.89 -9.64 7.13
N GLY A 52 -9.93 -10.29 7.79
CA GLY A 52 -9.80 -11.75 7.81
C GLY A 52 -9.23 -12.35 6.53
N ILE A 53 -8.65 -11.54 5.65
CA ILE A 53 -8.04 -11.98 4.40
C ILE A 53 -6.57 -12.30 4.67
N THR A 54 -6.17 -13.54 4.44
CA THR A 54 -4.82 -14.04 4.76
C THR A 54 -4.06 -14.53 3.53
N GLU A 55 -4.75 -14.89 2.45
CA GLU A 55 -4.16 -15.26 1.17
C GLU A 55 -4.25 -14.07 0.22
N VAL A 56 -3.14 -13.33 0.07
CA VAL A 56 -3.06 -12.13 -0.76
C VAL A 56 -1.90 -12.26 -1.73
N LEU A 57 -2.17 -12.08 -3.02
CA LEU A 57 -1.14 -11.83 -4.02
C LEU A 57 -0.88 -10.32 -4.06
N VAL A 58 0.38 -9.92 -3.88
CA VAL A 58 0.77 -8.51 -3.92
C VAL A 58 1.37 -8.17 -5.28
N GLU A 59 0.87 -7.09 -5.88
CA GLU A 59 1.39 -6.50 -7.11
C GLU A 59 1.95 -5.10 -6.79
N THR A 60 3.16 -4.80 -7.27
CA THR A 60 3.81 -3.49 -7.15
C THR A 60 4.66 -3.24 -8.40
N ASP A 61 4.79 -1.98 -8.81
CA ASP A 61 5.74 -1.55 -9.85
C ASP A 61 7.11 -1.18 -9.27
N SER A 62 7.25 -1.21 -7.94
CA SER A 62 8.50 -0.94 -7.25
C SER A 62 9.42 -2.16 -7.24
N LEU A 63 10.35 -2.18 -8.20
CA LEU A 63 11.39 -3.21 -8.33
C LEU A 63 12.25 -3.38 -7.07
N ASN A 64 12.33 -2.36 -6.23
CA ASN A 64 13.16 -2.38 -5.02
C ASN A 64 12.39 -2.81 -3.76
N LEU A 65 11.07 -3.03 -3.85
CA LEU A 65 10.23 -3.38 -2.70
C LEU A 65 10.01 -4.89 -2.57
N LEU A 66 9.70 -5.57 -3.67
CA LEU A 66 9.44 -7.02 -3.76
C LEU A 66 10.28 -7.64 -4.89
#